data_AF-A0A7C9K0H6-F1
#
_entry.id   AF-A0A7C9K0H6-F1
#
_cell.length_a   1.000
_cell.length_b   1.000
_cell.length_c   1.000
_cell.angle_alpha   90.00
_cell.angle_beta   90.00
_cell.angle_gamma   90.00
#
_symmetry.space_group_name_H-M   'P 1'
#
loop_
_entity.id
_entity.type
_entity.pdbx_description
1 polymer ?
#
loop_
_entity_poly.entity_id
_entity_poly.type
_entity_poly.pdbx_seq_one_letter_code
_entity_poly.pdbx_strand_id
1 'polypeptide(L)'
;MAPIEFGNINANYPDLFTPFSAQKRFTALGSPITDVRFYIPGTANAALINGFGVVFSDVDASNTTGIELFDALDQSLGLFYAPSAGGNQTLSFLGVRFSEGSVVSHVRITSGDQILAANNVNFDLVVMDDFIYGEPVLAHVPEPSTSMLMLLGIAVAGACRRSRLAASR
;
A
#
# COMPACT_ATOMS: atom_id res chain seq x y z
N MET A 1 9.38 8.83 -33.91
CA MET A 1 9.18 9.13 -32.47
C MET A 1 7.93 10.01 -32.37
N ALA A 2 6.97 9.68 -31.50
CA ALA A 2 5.83 10.57 -31.28
C ALA A 2 6.33 11.84 -30.55
N PRO A 3 5.82 13.04 -30.90
CA PRO A 3 6.15 14.26 -30.17
C PRO A 3 5.77 14.12 -28.68
N ILE A 4 6.68 14.46 -27.77
CA ILE A 4 6.44 14.48 -26.31
C ILE A 4 5.66 15.74 -25.91
N GLU A 5 5.14 15.78 -24.68
CA GLU A 5 4.61 17.01 -24.06
C GLU A 5 3.56 17.73 -24.92
N PHE A 6 2.72 16.93 -25.60
CA PHE A 6 1.66 17.40 -26.49
C PHE A 6 2.16 18.21 -27.70
N GLY A 7 3.41 18.03 -28.13
CA GLY A 7 3.97 18.64 -29.33
C GLY A 7 3.20 18.29 -30.62
N ASN A 8 2.44 17.19 -30.59
CA ASN A 8 1.52 16.80 -31.66
C ASN A 8 0.28 17.70 -31.76
N ILE A 9 -0.07 18.42 -30.68
CA ILE A 9 -1.16 19.40 -30.63
C ILE A 9 -0.62 20.80 -30.94
N ASN A 10 0.52 21.18 -30.35
CA ASN A 10 1.18 22.46 -30.60
C ASN A 10 2.70 22.34 -30.43
N ALA A 11 3.45 22.75 -31.44
CA ALA A 11 4.90 22.63 -31.45
C ALA A 11 5.62 23.42 -30.33
N ASN A 12 4.96 24.41 -29.72
CA ASN A 12 5.52 25.21 -28.62
C ASN A 12 5.32 24.57 -27.23
N TYR A 13 4.49 23.53 -27.10
CA TYR A 13 4.17 22.93 -25.80
C TYR A 13 5.33 22.21 -25.11
N PRO A 14 6.29 21.59 -25.82
CA PRO A 14 7.48 21.03 -25.17
C PRO A 14 8.30 22.05 -24.38
N ASP A 15 8.27 23.34 -24.77
CA ASP A 15 8.96 24.40 -24.02
C ASP A 15 8.17 24.88 -22.78
N LEU A 16 6.92 24.42 -22.60
CA LEU A 16 6.02 24.87 -21.54
C LEU A 16 5.73 23.78 -20.50
N PHE A 17 5.67 22.52 -20.91
CA PHE A 17 5.21 21.42 -20.06
C PHE A 17 6.34 20.44 -19.75
N THR A 18 7.30 20.88 -18.95
CA THR A 18 8.29 19.96 -18.37
C THR A 18 7.62 18.97 -17.43
N PRO A 19 7.84 17.66 -17.59
CA PRO A 19 7.37 16.67 -16.64
C PRO A 19 8.18 16.78 -15.35
N PHE A 20 7.50 16.58 -14.22
CA PHE A 20 8.16 16.51 -12.91
C PHE A 20 9.16 15.34 -12.84
N SER A 21 8.85 14.21 -13.48
CA SER A 21 9.77 13.09 -13.66
C SER A 21 9.69 12.54 -15.09
N ALA A 22 10.85 12.41 -15.73
CA ALA A 22 10.99 11.58 -16.94
C ALA A 22 10.99 10.09 -16.54
N GLN A 23 10.73 9.20 -17.52
CA GLN A 23 10.68 7.73 -17.41
C GLN A 23 10.38 7.15 -16.01
N LYS A 24 9.11 6.78 -15.77
CA LYS A 24 8.59 6.40 -14.44
C LYS A 24 8.71 4.93 -14.06
N ARG A 25 9.55 4.14 -14.72
CA ARG A 25 9.72 2.73 -14.36
C ARG A 25 10.72 2.54 -13.23
N PHE A 26 10.38 1.70 -12.25
CA PHE A 26 11.24 1.37 -11.12
C PHE A 26 11.20 -0.13 -10.78
N THR A 27 12.24 -0.59 -10.10
CA THR A 27 12.36 -1.96 -9.58
C THR A 27 13.29 -1.96 -8.37
N ALA A 28 13.23 -3.01 -7.56
CA ALA A 28 14.19 -3.21 -6.47
C ALA A 28 15.56 -3.62 -7.02
N LEU A 29 16.63 -3.12 -6.39
CA LEU A 29 18.00 -3.47 -6.76
C LEU A 29 18.42 -4.75 -6.02
N GLY A 30 18.88 -5.75 -6.78
CA GLY A 30 19.38 -7.02 -6.22
C GLY A 30 18.30 -7.90 -5.58
N SER A 31 17.02 -7.61 -5.81
CA SER A 31 15.87 -8.36 -5.28
C SER A 31 14.67 -8.21 -6.21
N PRO A 32 13.83 -9.24 -6.41
CA PRO A 32 12.51 -9.06 -7.05
C PRO A 32 11.48 -8.47 -6.07
N ILE A 33 11.85 -8.32 -4.80
CA ILE A 33 10.96 -7.88 -3.72
C ILE A 33 11.09 -6.38 -3.47
N THR A 34 9.96 -5.69 -3.50
CA THR A 34 9.79 -4.30 -3.05
C THR A 34 8.79 -4.26 -1.90
N ASP A 35 9.19 -3.71 -0.75
CA ASP A 35 8.29 -3.50 0.39
C ASP A 35 7.84 -2.03 0.45
N VAL A 36 6.53 -1.80 0.56
CA VAL A 36 5.91 -0.47 0.61
C VAL A 36 5.17 -0.31 1.93
N ARG A 37 5.49 0.76 2.68
CA ARG A 37 4.84 1.09 3.96
C ARG A 37 4.19 2.48 3.88
N PHE A 38 3.07 2.64 4.58
CA PHE A 38 2.25 3.85 4.49
C PHE A 38 2.36 4.71 5.75
N TYR A 39 2.42 6.02 5.53
CA TYR A 39 2.54 7.03 6.59
C TYR A 39 1.63 8.21 6.28
N ILE A 40 1.21 8.94 7.31
CA ILE A 40 0.46 10.18 7.12
C ILE A 40 1.37 11.22 6.43
N PRO A 41 0.93 11.84 5.33
CA PRO A 41 1.73 12.82 4.60
C PRO A 41 2.32 13.90 5.50
N GLY A 42 3.63 14.14 5.35
CA GLY A 42 4.36 15.13 6.15
C GLY A 42 4.71 14.69 7.58
N THR A 43 4.47 13.43 7.95
CA THR A 43 4.79 12.89 9.28
C THR A 43 5.44 11.51 9.20
N ALA A 44 5.93 11.00 10.34
CA ALA A 44 6.39 9.61 10.49
C ALA A 44 5.33 8.68 11.10
N ASN A 45 4.08 9.13 11.22
CA ASN A 45 3.01 8.34 11.82
C ASN A 45 2.57 7.25 10.86
N ALA A 46 2.62 5.99 11.29
CA ALA A 46 2.15 4.85 10.51
C ALA A 46 0.66 4.99 10.18
N ALA A 47 0.31 4.62 8.95
CA ALA A 47 -1.02 4.78 8.41
C ALA A 47 -1.53 3.47 7.78
N LEU A 48 -2.84 3.40 7.61
CA LEU A 48 -3.52 2.32 6.92
C LEU A 48 -4.17 2.84 5.65
N ILE A 49 -4.20 2.01 4.62
CA ILE A 49 -4.91 2.26 3.36
C ILE A 49 -6.00 1.20 3.16
N ASN A 50 -7.00 1.52 2.35
CA ASN A 50 -8.12 0.61 2.05
C ASN A 50 -7.91 -0.24 0.79
N GLY A 51 -6.80 -0.06 0.09
CA GLY A 51 -6.50 -0.80 -1.12
C GLY A 51 -5.24 -0.29 -1.79
N PHE A 52 -4.60 -1.18 -2.55
CA PHE A 52 -3.36 -0.94 -3.26
C PHE A 52 -3.46 -1.55 -4.65
N GLY A 53 -2.88 -0.88 -5.63
CA GLY A 53 -2.71 -1.36 -6.98
C GLY A 53 -1.40 -0.91 -7.58
N VAL A 54 -0.93 -1.71 -8.53
CA VAL A 54 0.36 -1.55 -9.19
C VAL A 54 0.23 -1.91 -10.66
N VAL A 55 0.91 -1.13 -11.49
CA VAL A 55 1.12 -1.44 -12.91
C VAL A 55 2.48 -2.12 -13.06
N PHE A 56 2.44 -3.34 -13.57
CA PHE A 56 3.60 -4.13 -13.94
C PHE A 56 3.82 -4.07 -15.45
N SER A 57 5.07 -4.23 -15.87
CA SER A 57 5.47 -4.41 -17.26
C SER A 57 6.20 -5.73 -17.43
N ASP A 58 5.90 -6.44 -18.52
CA ASP A 58 6.58 -7.68 -18.93
C ASP A 58 6.25 -8.90 -18.04
N VAL A 59 4.99 -9.04 -17.58
CA VAL A 59 4.55 -10.22 -16.80
C VAL A 59 4.27 -11.38 -17.75
N ASP A 60 5.28 -12.20 -18.02
CA ASP A 60 5.19 -13.34 -18.95
C ASP A 60 4.73 -14.63 -18.26
N ALA A 61 5.10 -14.82 -16.99
CA ALA A 61 4.79 -16.03 -16.24
C ALA A 61 3.59 -15.85 -15.31
N SER A 62 2.76 -16.89 -15.20
CA SER A 62 1.65 -16.89 -14.25
C SER A 62 2.15 -17.19 -12.84
N ASN A 63 1.56 -16.52 -11.85
CA ASN A 63 1.83 -16.72 -10.42
C ASN A 63 3.28 -16.46 -9.95
N THR A 64 4.05 -15.67 -10.70
CA THR A 64 5.39 -15.19 -10.31
C THR A 64 5.34 -13.76 -9.78
N THR A 65 4.54 -12.91 -10.42
CA THR A 65 4.37 -11.50 -10.09
C THR A 65 3.10 -11.27 -9.31
N GLY A 66 3.19 -10.53 -8.20
CA GLY A 66 2.04 -10.30 -7.34
C GLY A 66 2.29 -9.32 -6.21
N ILE A 67 1.22 -9.10 -5.44
CA ILE A 67 1.26 -8.32 -4.21
C ILE A 67 0.72 -9.15 -3.05
N GLU A 68 1.39 -9.07 -1.91
CA GLU A 68 0.89 -9.53 -0.63
C GLU A 68 0.63 -8.30 0.25
N LEU A 69 -0.55 -8.24 0.87
CA LEU A 69 -0.96 -7.12 1.71
C LEU A 69 -0.98 -7.58 3.17
N PHE A 70 -0.52 -6.72 4.08
CA PHE A 70 -0.41 -7.02 5.49
C PHE A 70 -1.12 -5.97 6.33
N ASP A 71 -1.69 -6.39 7.45
CA ASP A 71 -2.29 -5.49 8.44
C ASP A 71 -1.23 -4.81 9.33
N ALA A 72 -1.68 -4.04 10.33
CA ALA A 72 -0.80 -3.33 11.25
C ALA A 72 0.05 -4.24 12.16
N LEU A 73 -0.28 -5.53 12.24
CA LEU A 73 0.41 -6.54 13.03
C LEU A 73 1.30 -7.44 12.15
N ASP A 74 1.57 -7.01 10.91
CA ASP A 74 2.27 -7.78 9.87
C ASP A 74 1.60 -9.14 9.57
N GLN A 75 0.28 -9.26 9.77
CA GLN A 75 -0.47 -10.45 9.40
C GLN A 75 -0.92 -10.34 7.94
N SER A 76 -0.68 -11.40 7.15
CA SER A 76 -1.08 -11.44 5.74
C SER A 76 -2.60 -11.38 5.61
N LEU A 77 -3.07 -10.41 4.84
CA LEU A 77 -4.45 -10.23 4.40
C LEU A 77 -4.73 -10.93 3.06
N GLY A 78 -3.68 -11.47 2.42
CA GLY A 78 -3.78 -12.23 1.19
C GLY A 78 -2.66 -11.93 0.21
N LEU A 79 -2.34 -12.94 -0.60
CA LEU A 79 -1.43 -12.89 -1.74
C LEU A 79 -2.24 -12.97 -3.04
N PHE A 80 -1.98 -12.04 -3.95
CA PHE A 80 -2.69 -11.90 -5.21
C PHE A 80 -1.70 -11.80 -6.36
N TYR A 81 -1.98 -12.48 -7.47
CA TYR A 81 -1.11 -12.50 -8.64
C TYR A 81 -1.61 -11.61 -9.75
N ALA A 82 -0.70 -10.96 -10.45
CA ALA A 82 -1.02 -10.17 -11.62
C ALA A 82 -1.38 -11.09 -12.80
N PRO A 83 -2.29 -10.69 -13.69
CA PRO A 83 -2.53 -11.42 -14.93
C PRO A 83 -1.25 -11.46 -15.77
N SER A 84 -0.88 -12.65 -16.26
CA SER A 84 0.24 -12.80 -17.20
C SER A 84 -0.23 -12.46 -18.62
N ALA A 85 0.56 -11.66 -19.33
CA ALA A 85 0.36 -11.32 -20.73
C ALA A 85 1.68 -11.53 -21.47
N GLY A 86 1.80 -12.69 -22.14
CA GLY A 86 3.02 -13.07 -22.81
C GLY A 86 3.44 -12.13 -23.94
N GLY A 87 4.74 -11.90 -24.05
CA GLY A 87 5.36 -11.09 -25.10
C GLY A 87 5.92 -9.78 -24.58
N ASN A 88 6.62 -9.04 -25.46
CA ASN A 88 7.38 -7.87 -25.04
C ASN A 88 6.51 -6.63 -24.86
N GLN A 89 6.88 -5.78 -23.92
CA GLN A 89 6.25 -4.46 -23.68
C GLN A 89 4.76 -4.59 -23.31
N THR A 90 4.39 -5.70 -22.70
CA THR A 90 3.04 -5.90 -22.16
C THR A 90 2.91 -5.19 -20.81
N LEU A 91 1.66 -4.88 -20.45
CA LEU A 91 1.31 -4.23 -19.19
C LEU A 91 0.24 -5.05 -18.49
N SER A 92 0.42 -5.22 -17.18
CA SER A 92 -0.53 -5.92 -16.31
C SER A 92 -0.84 -5.05 -15.10
N PHE A 93 -2.13 -4.88 -14.82
CA PHE A 93 -2.58 -4.17 -13.62
C PHE A 93 -3.11 -5.18 -12.59
N LEU A 94 -2.67 -5.03 -11.35
CA LEU A 94 -3.23 -5.73 -10.20
C LEU A 94 -3.64 -4.72 -9.15
N GLY A 95 -4.89 -4.81 -8.69
CA GLY A 95 -5.42 -3.97 -7.62
C GLY A 95 -6.28 -4.77 -6.67
N VAL A 96 -6.10 -4.54 -5.37
CA VAL A 96 -6.85 -5.17 -4.29
C VAL A 96 -7.42 -4.07 -3.40
N ARG A 97 -8.72 -4.18 -3.08
CA ARG A 97 -9.43 -3.24 -2.21
C ARG A 97 -10.19 -4.01 -1.14
N PHE A 98 -10.10 -3.53 0.09
CA PHE A 98 -10.82 -4.06 1.25
C PHE A 98 -12.12 -3.28 1.47
N SER A 99 -13.19 -4.02 1.74
CA SER A 99 -14.53 -3.44 1.97
C SER A 99 -14.71 -2.95 3.41
N GLU A 100 -13.90 -3.52 4.31
CA GLU A 100 -13.84 -3.31 5.75
C GLU A 100 -13.24 -1.95 6.14
N GLY A 101 -12.67 -1.23 5.18
CA GLY A 101 -12.03 0.07 5.38
C GLY A 101 -10.51 0.01 5.23
N SER A 102 -9.80 0.92 5.89
CA SER A 102 -8.34 1.00 5.84
C SER A 102 -7.71 0.00 6.81
N VAL A 103 -7.25 -1.13 6.26
CA VAL A 103 -6.70 -2.26 7.02
C VAL A 103 -5.26 -2.60 6.64
N VAL A 104 -4.79 -2.14 5.47
CA VAL A 104 -3.46 -2.48 4.95
C VAL A 104 -2.42 -1.49 5.48
N SER A 105 -1.37 -1.98 6.12
CA SER A 105 -0.24 -1.17 6.61
C SER A 105 1.03 -1.32 5.76
N HIS A 106 1.17 -2.47 5.12
CA HIS A 106 2.36 -2.88 4.38
C HIS A 106 1.95 -3.71 3.16
N VAL A 107 2.61 -3.44 2.04
CA VAL A 107 2.50 -4.23 0.82
C VAL A 107 3.88 -4.77 0.46
N ARG A 108 3.96 -6.09 0.24
CA ARG A 108 5.10 -6.72 -0.39
C ARG A 108 4.78 -6.99 -1.85
N ILE A 109 5.62 -6.48 -2.73
CA ILE A 109 5.48 -6.67 -4.17
C ILE A 109 6.59 -7.61 -4.63
N THR A 110 6.21 -8.66 -5.37
CA THR A 110 7.14 -9.54 -6.08
C THR A 110 7.04 -9.24 -7.56
N SER A 111 8.13 -8.81 -8.18
CA SER A 111 8.22 -8.52 -9.63
C SER A 111 9.01 -9.61 -10.32
N GLY A 112 8.30 -10.58 -10.90
CA GLY A 112 8.90 -11.71 -11.58
C GLY A 112 9.53 -12.73 -10.62
N ASP A 113 10.17 -13.74 -11.19
CA ASP A 113 10.85 -14.80 -10.46
C ASP A 113 12.37 -14.61 -10.37
N GLN A 114 12.89 -13.53 -10.96
CA GLN A 114 14.32 -13.23 -11.01
C GLN A 114 14.64 -11.76 -10.71
N ILE A 115 15.88 -11.54 -10.29
CA ILE A 115 16.45 -10.20 -10.13
C ILE A 115 16.71 -9.55 -11.49
N LEU A 116 16.42 -8.24 -11.59
CA LEU A 116 16.88 -7.46 -12.74
C LEU A 116 18.41 -7.30 -12.68
N ALA A 117 19.12 -7.98 -13.59
CA ALA A 117 20.58 -8.02 -13.61
C ALA A 117 21.12 -8.10 -15.04
N ALA A 118 22.37 -7.65 -15.22
CA ALA A 118 23.07 -7.77 -16.50
C ALA A 118 23.14 -9.24 -16.95
N ASN A 119 22.88 -9.48 -18.24
CA ASN A 119 22.87 -10.80 -18.88
C ASN A 119 21.78 -11.77 -18.38
N ASN A 120 20.79 -11.28 -17.62
CA ASN A 120 19.61 -12.05 -17.30
C ASN A 120 18.60 -11.92 -18.45
N VAL A 121 18.41 -12.96 -19.27
CA VAL A 121 17.69 -12.86 -20.57
C VAL A 121 16.67 -13.97 -20.86
N ASN A 122 16.56 -14.98 -19.99
CA ASN A 122 15.71 -16.17 -20.21
C ASN A 122 14.59 -16.32 -19.17
N PHE A 123 14.27 -15.26 -18.44
CA PHE A 123 13.40 -15.31 -17.27
C PHE A 123 12.40 -14.15 -17.26
N ASP A 124 11.37 -14.25 -16.41
CA ASP A 124 10.30 -13.27 -16.28
C ASP A 124 10.82 -12.04 -15.52
N LEU A 125 11.29 -11.03 -16.26
CA LEU A 125 11.90 -9.82 -15.72
C LEU A 125 10.90 -8.68 -15.65
N VAL A 126 10.22 -8.60 -14.51
CA VAL A 126 9.15 -7.63 -14.33
C VAL A 126 9.65 -6.35 -13.68
N VAL A 127 9.16 -5.22 -14.17
CA VAL A 127 9.35 -3.90 -13.56
C VAL A 127 7.99 -3.25 -13.26
N MET A 128 8.00 -2.24 -12.39
CA MET A 128 6.80 -1.50 -12.00
C MET A 128 6.81 -0.09 -12.60
N ASP A 129 5.64 0.51 -12.76
CA ASP A 129 5.50 1.89 -13.27
C ASP A 129 4.76 2.81 -12.29
N ASP A 130 3.47 2.56 -12.04
CA ASP A 130 2.67 3.40 -11.16
C ASP A 130 2.09 2.58 -9.98
N PHE A 131 1.99 3.26 -8.83
CA PHE A 131 1.26 2.79 -7.65
C PHE A 131 -0.01 3.61 -7.45
N ILE A 132 -1.10 2.93 -7.15
CA ILE A 132 -2.41 3.53 -6.87
C ILE A 132 -2.86 2.99 -5.52
N TYR A 133 -3.09 3.86 -4.54
CA TYR A 133 -3.51 3.43 -3.22
C TYR A 133 -4.52 4.39 -2.62
N GLY A 134 -5.36 3.86 -1.72
CA GLY A 134 -6.29 4.69 -0.97
C GLY A 134 -5.58 5.65 -0.03
N GLU A 135 -6.23 6.75 0.32
CA GLU A 135 -5.66 7.76 1.23
C GLU A 135 -5.16 7.12 2.53
N PRO A 136 -3.89 7.36 2.92
CA PRO A 136 -3.36 6.91 4.21
C PRO A 136 -4.12 7.59 5.36
N VAL A 137 -4.82 6.80 6.16
CA VAL A 137 -5.50 7.27 7.37
C VAL A 137 -4.81 6.74 8.61
N LEU A 138 -4.96 7.43 9.73
CA LEU A 138 -4.34 6.99 10.99
C LEU A 138 -4.82 5.57 11.32
N ALA A 139 -3.88 4.70 11.66
CA ALA A 139 -4.23 3.41 12.24
C ALA A 139 -5.07 3.70 13.49
N HIS A 140 -6.31 3.21 13.53
CA HIS A 140 -7.15 3.35 14.71
C HIS A 140 -6.41 2.72 15.89
N VAL A 141 -5.92 3.56 16.81
CA VAL A 141 -5.44 3.08 18.10
C VAL A 141 -6.67 2.55 18.82
N PRO A 142 -6.70 1.27 19.27
CA PRO A 142 -7.81 0.80 20.10
C PRO A 142 -7.95 1.77 21.27
N GLU A 143 -9.11 2.43 21.38
CA GLU A 143 -9.42 3.36 22.47
C GLU A 143 -8.98 2.70 23.79
N PRO A 144 -7.99 3.27 24.51
CA PRO A 144 -7.23 2.55 25.51
C PRO A 144 -8.06 2.28 26.75
N SER A 145 -8.91 1.25 26.76
CA SER A 145 -9.67 0.79 27.94
C SER A 145 -10.39 1.91 28.74
N THR A 146 -10.57 3.09 28.16
CA THR A 146 -11.07 4.30 28.81
C THR A 146 -12.51 4.06 29.24
N SER A 147 -13.27 3.36 28.41
CA SER A 147 -14.62 2.88 28.73
C SER A 147 -14.64 1.92 29.92
N MET A 148 -13.67 1.01 30.00
CA MET A 148 -13.54 0.07 31.12
C MET A 148 -13.13 0.79 32.41
N LEU A 149 -12.18 1.73 32.34
CA LEU A 149 -11.76 2.55 33.48
C LEU A 149 -12.90 3.47 33.97
N MET A 150 -13.68 4.02 33.05
CA MET A 150 -14.83 4.87 33.36
C MET A 150 -15.96 4.06 34.01
N LEU A 151 -16.27 2.87 33.49
CA LEU A 151 -17.22 1.92 34.11
C LEU A 151 -16.76 1.50 35.51
N LEU A 152 -15.47 1.19 35.68
CA LEU A 152 -14.91 0.82 36.98
C LEU A 152 -14.96 2.00 37.98
N GLY A 153 -14.63 3.22 37.53
CA GLY A 153 -14.70 4.43 38.34
C GLY A 153 -16.12 4.75 38.82
N ILE A 154 -17.12 4.61 37.95
CA ILE A 154 -18.53 4.79 38.30
C ILE A 154 -18.99 3.73 39.32
N ALA A 155 -18.58 2.46 39.15
CA ALA A 155 -18.91 1.39 40.07
C ALA A 155 -18.33 1.61 41.48
N VAL A 156 -17.06 2.03 41.56
CA VAL A 156 -16.39 2.35 42.84
C VAL A 156 -17.06 3.54 43.53
N ALA A 157 -17.36 4.62 42.79
CA ALA A 157 -18.07 5.77 43.34
C ALA A 157 -19.47 5.41 43.87
N GLY A 158 -20.20 4.54 43.15
CA GLY A 158 -21.48 4.01 43.58
C GLY A 158 -21.40 3.17 44.86
N ALA A 159 -20.39 2.31 44.98
CA ALA A 159 -20.14 1.50 46.16
C ALA A 159 -19.77 2.37 47.39
N CYS A 160 -18.88 3.35 47.22
CA CYS A 160 -18.51 4.29 48.28
C CYS A 160 -19.68 5.16 48.76
N ARG A 161 -20.61 5.52 47.88
CA ARG A 161 -21.80 6.30 48.26
C ARG A 161 -22.79 5.46 49.07
N ARG A 162 -22.95 4.18 48.72
CA ARG A 162 -23.80 3.23 49.46
C ARG A 162 -23.24 2.93 50.86
N SER A 163 -21.93 2.75 51.00
CA SER A 163 -21.33 2.48 52.31
C SER A 163 -21.44 3.68 53.27
N ARG A 164 -21.31 4.92 52.77
CA ARG A 164 -21.52 6.14 53.57
C ARG A 164 -22.95 6.32 54.08
N LEU A 165 -23.95 5.97 53.25
CA LEU A 165 -25.36 6.03 53.65
C LEU A 165 -25.74 4.94 54.65
N ALA A 166 -25.10 3.77 54.59
CA ALA A 166 -25.31 2.69 55.56
C ALA A 166 -24.68 2.99 56.93
N ALA A 167 -23.60 3.78 56.97
CA ALA A 167 -22.89 4.14 58.20
C ALA A 167 -23.49 5.35 58.96
N SER A 168 -24.51 6.02 58.41
CA SER A 168 -25.15 7.20 59.04
C SER A 168 -26.51 6.90 59.68
N ARG A 169 -26.83 5.64 59.95
CA ARG A 169 -28.02 5.18 60.69
C ARG A 169 -27.57 4.55 62.00
#